data_AF-A0A7K9TPJ1-F1
#
_entry.id   AF-A0A7K9TPJ1-F1
#
_cell.length_a   1.000
_cell.length_b   1.000
_cell.length_c   1.000
_cell.angle_alpha   90.00
_cell.angle_beta   90.00
_cell.angle_gamma   90.00
#
_symmetry.space_group_name_H-M   'P 1'
#
loop_
_entity.id
_entity.type
_entity.pdbx_description
1 polymer ?
#
loop_
_entity_poly.entity_id
_entity_poly.type
_entity_poly.pdbx_seq_one_letter_code
_entity_poly.pdbx_strand_id
1 'polypeptide(L)'
;MGGSESSQGGRKVSFGLDEREQVRVLQGIRLSEDVVNRMKESPQSKRDNQRSPCSSNGTAPSSAAAEGKHKSPTGMVSLSGLLTFLTPFSAVYEQEQALVQEELLRLAKREREAASEALNTALQWERNNTNEERQRVAQLPADLDAWALELQGREAELKRQEAFYKEQLARIERK
;
A
#
# COMPACT_ATOMS: atom_id res chain seq x y z
N MET A 1 3.14 -5.49 30.20
CA MET A 1 2.44 -6.55 29.44
C MET A 1 3.51 -7.52 28.94
N GLY A 2 3.44 -8.76 29.44
CA GLY A 2 4.58 -9.67 29.57
C GLY A 2 5.13 -10.22 28.26
N GLY A 3 6.45 -10.17 28.13
CA GLY A 3 7.17 -10.92 27.12
C GLY A 3 7.23 -12.39 27.53
N SER A 4 6.51 -13.25 26.82
CA SER A 4 6.67 -14.69 26.91
C SER A 4 7.93 -15.09 26.14
N GLU A 5 9.06 -15.02 26.84
CA GLU A 5 10.28 -15.71 26.44
C GLU A 5 10.06 -17.23 26.56
N SER A 6 9.65 -17.87 25.47
CA SER A 6 9.67 -19.33 25.37
C SER A 6 10.49 -19.75 24.16
N SER A 7 11.37 -20.71 24.42
CA SER A 7 12.11 -21.55 23.48
C SER A 7 13.35 -20.93 22.82
N GLN A 8 14.43 -21.02 23.60
CA GLN A 8 15.81 -21.18 23.20
C GLN A 8 15.90 -22.19 22.02
N GLY A 9 15.97 -21.69 20.77
CA GLY A 9 16.27 -22.52 19.58
C GLY A 9 15.14 -22.79 18.56
N GLY A 10 14.06 -22.01 18.52
CA GLY A 10 12.99 -22.16 17.51
C GLY A 10 12.59 -20.82 16.87
N ARG A 11 12.12 -20.86 15.62
CA ARG A 11 11.68 -19.69 14.83
C ARG A 11 10.73 -18.80 15.66
N LYS A 12 11.00 -17.49 15.76
CA LYS A 12 10.16 -16.55 16.52
C LYS A 12 8.92 -16.17 15.71
N VAL A 13 7.76 -16.19 16.36
CA VAL A 13 6.47 -15.76 15.80
C VAL A 13 5.82 -14.72 16.72
N SER A 14 5.08 -13.79 16.14
CA SER A 14 4.30 -12.77 16.86
C SER A 14 2.82 -13.15 16.87
N PHE A 15 2.10 -12.86 17.94
CA PHE A 15 0.66 -13.10 18.05
C PHE A 15 -0.09 -11.76 18.18
N GLY A 16 -1.30 -11.70 17.65
CA GLY A 16 -2.21 -10.55 17.73
C GLY A 16 -3.68 -10.97 17.74
N LEU A 17 -4.59 -10.05 18.01
CA LEU A 17 -6.04 -10.29 17.95
C LEU A 17 -6.59 -9.80 16.61
N ASP A 18 -7.61 -10.47 16.09
CA ASP A 18 -8.37 -10.03 14.92
C ASP A 18 -9.64 -9.23 15.30
N GLU A 19 -10.42 -8.85 14.31
CA GLU A 19 -11.69 -8.12 14.46
C GLU A 19 -12.75 -8.85 15.29
N ARG A 20 -12.55 -10.14 15.54
CA ARG A 20 -13.44 -11.02 16.31
C ARG A 20 -12.84 -11.40 17.66
N GLU A 21 -11.81 -10.67 18.09
CA GLU A 21 -11.05 -10.90 19.32
C GLU A 21 -10.39 -12.31 19.40
N GLN A 22 -10.09 -12.92 18.25
CA GLN A 22 -9.44 -14.22 18.17
C GLN A 22 -7.92 -14.07 18.01
N VAL A 23 -7.16 -14.91 18.71
CA VAL A 23 -5.69 -14.95 18.62
C VAL A 23 -5.26 -15.48 17.26
N ARG A 24 -4.44 -14.72 16.53
CA ARG A 24 -3.83 -15.08 15.25
C ARG A 24 -2.31 -14.87 15.28
N VAL A 25 -1.61 -15.61 14.43
CA VAL A 25 -0.18 -15.41 14.19
C VAL A 25 0.00 -14.24 13.23
N LEU A 26 0.77 -13.23 13.66
CA LEU A 26 1.14 -12.09 12.85
C LEU A 26 2.40 -12.42 12.04
N GLN A 27 2.31 -12.31 10.72
CA GLN A 27 3.45 -12.42 9.83
C GLN A 27 4.23 -11.10 9.83
N GLY A 28 5.50 -11.14 10.25
CA GLY A 28 6.37 -9.97 10.29
C GLY A 28 7.81 -10.32 9.95
N ILE A 29 8.57 -9.31 9.54
CA ILE A 29 10.01 -9.44 9.28
C ILE A 29 10.74 -8.99 10.54
N ARG A 30 11.66 -9.81 11.04
CA ARG A 30 12.53 -9.43 12.16
C ARG A 30 13.65 -8.55 11.64
N LEU A 31 13.70 -7.32 12.13
CA LEU A 31 14.84 -6.44 11.90
C LEU A 31 16.07 -6.99 12.64
N SER A 32 17.25 -6.83 12.04
CA SER A 32 18.50 -7.12 12.74
C SER A 32 18.74 -6.10 13.85
N GLU A 33 19.51 -6.49 14.86
CA GLU A 33 19.86 -5.64 16.00
C GLU A 33 20.47 -4.31 15.55
N ASP A 34 21.31 -4.33 14.50
CA ASP A 34 21.94 -3.13 13.94
C ASP A 34 20.93 -2.13 13.34
N VAL A 35 19.87 -2.63 12.67
CA VAL A 35 18.82 -1.78 12.11
C VAL A 35 17.95 -1.21 13.23
N VAL A 36 17.64 -2.02 14.24
CA VAL A 36 16.89 -1.58 15.42
C VAL A 36 17.68 -0.50 16.19
N ASN A 37 18.97 -0.69 16.40
CA ASN A 37 19.82 0.28 17.09
C ASN A 37 19.93 1.59 16.30
N ARG A 38 20.09 1.53 14.98
CA ARG A 38 20.07 2.73 14.12
C ARG A 38 18.74 3.48 14.16
N MET A 39 17.62 2.77 14.28
CA MET A 39 16.29 3.40 14.41
C MET A 39 16.05 3.97 15.81
N LYS A 40 16.64 3.37 16.84
CA LYS A 40 16.62 3.86 18.22
C LYS A 40 17.51 5.08 18.42
N GLU A 41 18.66 5.10 17.75
CA GLU A 41 19.55 6.25 17.66
C GLU A 41 18.92 7.27 16.71
N SER A 42 18.08 8.16 17.24
CA SER A 42 17.66 9.37 16.50
C SER A 42 18.90 10.06 15.90
N PRO A 43 18.80 10.71 14.72
CA PRO A 43 19.96 11.14 13.91
C PRO A 43 20.85 12.24 14.52
N GLN A 44 20.77 12.48 15.84
CA GLN A 44 21.58 13.47 16.55
C GLN A 44 22.81 12.90 17.27
N SER A 45 22.99 11.57 17.39
CA SER A 45 24.23 11.01 17.96
C SER A 45 25.22 10.60 16.89
N LYS A 46 25.86 11.60 16.26
CA LYS A 46 27.27 11.58 15.82
C LYS A 46 27.60 12.95 15.20
N ARG A 47 27.84 13.94 16.08
CA ARG A 47 28.97 14.84 15.83
C ARG A 47 30.25 14.04 16.07
N ASP A 48 31.22 14.24 15.18
CA ASP A 48 32.64 13.91 15.30
C ASP A 48 33.04 12.43 15.26
N ASN A 49 33.29 11.90 14.05
CA ASN A 49 34.67 11.64 13.59
C ASN A 49 34.72 11.02 12.18
N GLN A 50 35.32 11.79 11.26
CA GLN A 50 36.20 11.45 10.10
C GLN A 50 35.90 10.17 9.29
N ARG A 51 35.84 10.17 7.96
CA ARG A 51 36.83 10.73 7.01
C ARG A 51 36.27 10.74 5.58
N SER A 52 36.34 11.88 4.90
CA SER A 52 36.20 12.02 3.44
C SER A 52 37.49 11.58 2.71
N PRO A 53 37.40 11.34 1.38
CA PRO A 53 38.26 12.06 0.44
C PRO A 53 37.38 12.75 -0.61
N CYS A 54 37.37 14.09 -0.63
CA CYS A 54 38.16 14.93 -1.54
C CYS A 54 37.75 14.84 -3.03
N SER A 55 37.10 15.90 -3.52
CA SER A 55 37.40 16.56 -4.81
C SER A 55 36.76 17.95 -4.77
N SER A 56 37.46 18.95 -4.22
CA SER A 56 38.27 19.94 -4.96
C SER A 56 37.43 21.00 -5.72
N ASN A 57 37.12 22.06 -4.97
CA ASN A 57 37.12 23.49 -5.30
C ASN A 57 36.76 23.97 -6.71
N GLY A 58 35.82 24.92 -6.77
CA GLY A 58 35.65 25.79 -7.93
C GLY A 58 34.57 26.87 -7.78
N THR A 59 34.67 27.74 -6.76
CA THR A 59 33.97 29.05 -6.79
C THR A 59 35.03 30.14 -6.93
N ALA A 60 34.79 31.02 -7.89
CA ALA A 60 35.67 32.08 -8.40
C ALA A 60 36.22 33.05 -7.33
N PRO A 61 37.28 33.80 -7.70
CA PRO A 61 37.18 35.25 -7.52
C PRO A 61 37.67 36.08 -8.72
N SER A 62 37.26 37.35 -8.67
CA SER A 62 37.43 38.45 -9.62
C SER A 62 38.85 39.03 -9.71
N SER A 63 39.16 39.55 -10.91
CA SER A 63 40.05 40.68 -11.31
C SER A 63 41.34 41.01 -10.51
N ALA A 64 42.49 41.08 -11.20
CA ALA A 64 43.15 42.34 -11.61
C ALA A 64 44.63 42.13 -12.05
N ALA A 65 44.96 42.76 -13.19
CA ALA A 65 46.26 43.31 -13.61
C ALA A 65 47.54 42.43 -13.64
N ALA A 66 48.00 42.12 -14.86
CA ALA A 66 49.41 42.27 -15.25
C ALA A 66 49.53 42.27 -16.78
N GLU A 67 50.15 43.32 -17.32
CA GLU A 67 50.54 43.44 -18.73
C GLU A 67 51.45 42.29 -19.16
N GLY A 68 51.23 41.79 -20.37
CA GLY A 68 52.10 40.80 -21.00
C GLY A 68 51.81 40.71 -22.50
N LYS A 69 52.50 41.54 -23.27
CA LYS A 69 52.52 41.49 -24.75
C LYS A 69 52.93 40.09 -25.24
N HIS A 70 52.05 39.40 -25.96
CA HIS A 70 52.45 38.39 -26.95
C HIS A 70 51.62 38.54 -28.23
N LYS A 71 52.33 38.56 -29.36
CA LYS A 71 51.82 38.70 -30.72
C LYS A 71 51.30 37.36 -31.25
N SER A 72 50.31 37.47 -32.15
CA SER A 72 49.89 36.53 -33.22
C SER A 72 48.82 35.47 -32.88
N PRO A 73 48.08 34.97 -33.88
CA PRO A 73 47.48 35.67 -35.00
C PRO A 73 45.94 35.53 -35.02
N THR A 74 45.29 36.47 -35.70
CA THR A 74 43.96 36.36 -36.28
C THR A 74 43.72 34.96 -36.87
N GLY A 75 42.85 34.20 -36.21
CA GLY A 75 42.21 33.01 -36.74
C GLY A 75 40.74 33.06 -36.33
N MET A 76 39.96 33.93 -36.98
CA MET A 76 38.50 33.86 -36.87
C MET A 76 38.07 32.52 -37.49
N VAL A 77 37.85 31.51 -36.64
CA VAL A 77 37.00 30.39 -37.02
C VAL A 77 35.61 31.00 -37.20
N SER A 78 35.22 31.17 -38.46
CA SER A 78 33.93 31.74 -38.84
C SER A 78 32.81 31.04 -38.07
N LEU A 79 31.99 31.80 -37.33
CA LEU A 79 30.79 31.32 -36.62
C LEU A 79 29.86 30.53 -37.57
N SER A 80 29.90 30.85 -38.87
CA SER A 80 29.21 30.13 -39.94
C SER A 80 29.69 28.67 -40.11
N GLY A 81 30.98 28.41 -39.93
CA GLY A 81 31.53 27.06 -39.99
C GLY A 81 31.11 26.21 -38.79
N LEU A 82 31.08 26.79 -37.58
CA LEU A 82 30.62 26.10 -36.38
C LEU A 82 29.11 25.79 -36.44
N LEU A 83 28.30 26.75 -36.91
CA LEU A 83 26.86 26.55 -37.12
C LEU A 83 26.59 25.37 -38.07
N THR A 84 27.39 25.22 -39.12
CA THR A 84 27.24 24.14 -40.12
C THR A 84 27.50 22.75 -39.53
N PHE A 85 28.35 22.63 -38.51
CA PHE A 85 28.59 21.36 -37.80
C PHE A 85 27.58 21.09 -36.67
N LEU A 86 26.95 22.12 -36.08
CA LEU A 86 25.94 21.96 -35.02
C LEU A 86 24.49 21.82 -35.53
N THR A 87 24.17 22.33 -36.72
CA THR A 87 22.85 22.19 -37.35
C THR A 87 22.31 20.75 -37.46
N PRO A 88 23.11 19.71 -37.80
CA PRO A 88 22.60 18.34 -37.80
C PRO A 88 22.26 17.84 -36.38
N PHE A 89 22.99 18.29 -35.36
CA PHE A 89 22.73 17.88 -33.97
C PHE A 89 21.46 18.53 -33.38
N SER A 90 21.14 19.78 -33.76
CA SER A 90 19.91 20.43 -33.31
C SER A 90 18.66 19.76 -33.89
N ALA A 91 18.71 19.36 -35.16
CA ALA A 91 17.58 18.69 -35.81
C ALA A 91 17.31 17.29 -35.24
N VAL A 92 18.37 16.52 -34.95
CA VAL A 92 18.24 15.22 -34.28
C VAL A 92 17.69 15.39 -32.86
N TYR A 93 18.15 16.39 -32.12
CA TYR A 93 17.64 16.67 -30.78
C TYR A 93 16.15 17.03 -30.76
N GLU A 94 15.67 17.83 -31.71
CA GLU A 94 14.25 18.14 -31.85
C GLU A 94 13.42 16.91 -32.20
N GLN A 95 13.93 16.05 -33.08
CA GLN A 95 13.28 14.78 -33.41
C GLN A 95 13.18 13.86 -32.19
N GLU A 96 14.25 13.73 -31.40
CA GLU A 96 14.25 12.97 -30.16
C GLU A 96 13.26 13.55 -29.14
N GLN A 97 13.14 14.88 -29.03
CA GLN A 97 12.11 15.51 -28.20
C GLN A 97 10.69 15.15 -28.65
N ALA A 98 10.42 15.13 -29.96
CA ALA A 98 9.12 14.76 -30.49
C ALA A 98 8.77 13.31 -30.16
N LEU A 99 9.72 12.38 -30.28
CA LEU A 99 9.53 10.98 -29.90
C LEU A 99 9.24 10.81 -28.40
N VAL A 100 9.96 11.55 -27.54
CA VAL A 100 9.70 11.54 -26.09
C VAL A 100 8.29 12.06 -25.78
N GLN A 101 7.86 13.15 -26.44
CA GLN A 101 6.51 13.70 -26.26
C GLN A 101 5.42 12.71 -26.73
N GLU A 102 5.64 12.04 -27.87
CA GLU A 102 4.72 11.02 -28.38
C GLU A 102 4.61 9.83 -27.41
N GLU A 103 5.73 9.33 -26.90
CA GLU A 103 5.75 8.23 -25.94
C GLU A 103 5.07 8.60 -24.61
N LEU A 104 5.28 9.83 -24.11
CA LEU A 104 4.55 10.35 -22.94
C LEU A 104 3.05 10.40 -23.17
N LEU A 105 2.59 10.90 -24.32
CA LEU A 105 1.18 10.92 -24.68
C LEU A 105 0.60 9.50 -24.76
N ARG A 106 1.36 8.57 -25.34
CA ARG A 106 0.97 7.17 -25.47
C ARG A 106 0.86 6.48 -24.12
N LEU A 107 1.78 6.74 -23.20
CA LEU A 107 1.72 6.27 -21.82
C LEU A 107 0.53 6.87 -21.06
N ALA A 108 0.31 8.18 -21.17
CA ALA A 108 -0.81 8.85 -20.51
C ALA A 108 -2.17 8.31 -20.98
N LYS A 109 -2.30 7.97 -22.27
CA LYS A 109 -3.50 7.29 -22.79
C LYS A 109 -3.71 5.92 -22.17
N ARG A 110 -2.67 5.07 -22.16
CA ARG A 110 -2.76 3.74 -21.54
C ARG A 110 -3.04 3.82 -20.05
N GLU A 111 -2.45 4.77 -19.34
CA GLU A 111 -2.70 4.98 -17.91
C GLU A 111 -4.17 5.36 -17.67
N ARG A 112 -4.72 6.28 -18.47
CA ARG A 112 -6.13 6.67 -18.38
C ARG A 112 -7.05 5.49 -18.67
N GLU A 113 -6.76 4.70 -19.71
CA GLU A 113 -7.52 3.51 -20.08
C GLU A 113 -7.49 2.47 -18.95
N ALA A 114 -6.30 2.13 -18.44
CA ALA A 114 -6.14 1.20 -17.33
C ALA A 114 -6.85 1.68 -16.05
N ALA A 115 -6.76 2.98 -15.73
CA ALA A 115 -7.48 3.57 -14.61
C ALA A 115 -9.00 3.49 -14.80
N SER A 116 -9.49 3.72 -16.02
CA SER A 116 -10.91 3.63 -16.35
C SER A 116 -11.45 2.19 -16.29
N GLU A 117 -10.65 1.20 -16.71
CA GLU A 117 -10.99 -0.22 -16.61
C GLU A 117 -10.98 -0.69 -15.16
N ALA A 118 -10.01 -0.28 -14.36
CA ALA A 118 -9.95 -0.55 -12.93
C ALA A 118 -11.18 0.02 -12.20
N LEU A 119 -11.56 1.26 -12.52
CA LEU A 119 -12.77 1.89 -11.99
C LEU A 119 -14.03 1.13 -12.42
N ASN A 120 -14.16 0.78 -13.69
CA ASN A 120 -15.31 0.03 -14.20
C ASN A 120 -15.42 -1.33 -13.50
N THR A 121 -14.30 -2.04 -13.36
CA THR A 121 -14.22 -3.31 -12.65
C THR A 121 -14.69 -3.13 -11.20
N ALA A 122 -14.15 -2.15 -10.47
CA ALA A 122 -14.55 -1.86 -9.09
C ALA A 122 -16.05 -1.54 -8.96
N LEU A 123 -16.60 -0.74 -9.88
CA LEU A 123 -18.04 -0.43 -9.91
C LEU A 123 -18.90 -1.67 -10.18
N GLN A 124 -18.45 -2.58 -11.05
CA GLN A 124 -19.15 -3.85 -11.28
C GLN A 124 -19.17 -4.71 -10.01
N TRP A 125 -18.03 -4.82 -9.32
CA TRP A 125 -17.95 -5.55 -8.05
C TRP A 125 -18.86 -4.93 -6.98
N GLU A 126 -18.85 -3.60 -6.83
CA GLU A 126 -19.74 -2.91 -5.89
C GLU A 126 -21.22 -3.14 -6.23
N ARG A 127 -21.59 -3.02 -7.51
CA ARG A 127 -22.96 -3.27 -7.97
C ARG A 127 -23.38 -4.72 -7.70
N ASN A 128 -22.49 -5.68 -7.93
CA ASN A 128 -22.79 -7.08 -7.67
C ASN A 128 -22.95 -7.34 -6.17
N ASN A 129 -22.03 -6.82 -5.34
CA ASN A 129 -22.12 -6.97 -3.89
C ASN A 129 -23.40 -6.34 -3.32
N THR A 130 -23.74 -5.12 -3.74
CA THR A 130 -24.97 -4.44 -3.31
C THR A 130 -26.24 -5.18 -3.76
N ASN A 131 -26.23 -5.78 -4.96
CA ASN A 131 -27.36 -6.60 -5.41
C ASN A 131 -27.49 -7.90 -4.61
N GLU A 132 -26.38 -8.57 -4.29
CA GLU A 132 -26.38 -9.75 -3.42
C GLU A 132 -26.90 -9.40 -2.02
N GLU A 133 -26.44 -8.31 -1.42
CA GLU A 133 -26.94 -7.84 -0.12
C GLU A 133 -28.44 -7.53 -0.18
N ARG A 134 -28.91 -6.87 -1.25
CA ARG A 134 -30.34 -6.63 -1.44
C ARG A 134 -31.15 -7.92 -1.54
N GLN A 135 -30.62 -8.93 -2.25
CA GLN A 135 -31.28 -10.24 -2.34
C GLN A 135 -31.29 -10.98 -1.00
N ARG A 136 -30.21 -10.90 -0.21
CA ARG A 136 -30.17 -11.45 1.15
C ARG A 136 -31.21 -10.77 2.03
N VAL A 137 -31.26 -9.44 2.02
CA VAL A 137 -32.25 -8.67 2.80
C VAL A 137 -33.68 -8.93 2.35
N ALA A 138 -33.92 -9.13 1.05
CA ALA A 138 -35.24 -9.48 0.54
C ALA A 138 -35.70 -10.88 0.97
N GLN A 139 -34.78 -11.81 1.25
CA GLN A 139 -35.08 -13.16 1.72
C GLN A 139 -35.24 -13.25 3.25
N LEU A 140 -34.59 -12.36 4.02
CA LEU A 140 -34.67 -12.32 5.49
C LEU A 140 -36.10 -12.41 6.05
N PRO A 141 -37.12 -11.69 5.53
CA PRO A 141 -38.48 -11.80 6.05
C PRO A 141 -39.05 -13.21 5.93
N ALA A 142 -38.85 -13.87 4.79
CA ALA A 142 -39.33 -15.23 4.57
C ALA A 142 -38.63 -16.24 5.50
N ASP A 143 -37.33 -16.07 5.73
CA ASP A 143 -36.56 -16.89 6.66
C ASP A 143 -37.04 -16.70 8.10
N LEU A 144 -37.29 -15.46 8.52
CA LEU A 144 -37.80 -15.14 9.85
C LEU A 144 -39.20 -15.74 10.07
N ASP A 145 -40.09 -15.66 9.09
CA ASP A 145 -41.43 -16.25 9.17
C ASP A 145 -41.36 -17.79 9.30
N ALA A 146 -40.47 -18.44 8.54
CA ALA A 146 -40.24 -19.88 8.64
C ALA A 146 -39.74 -20.28 10.05
N TRP A 147 -38.80 -19.52 10.60
CA TRP A 147 -38.31 -19.73 11.96
C TRP A 147 -39.38 -19.51 13.03
N ALA A 148 -40.25 -18.51 12.85
CA ALA A 148 -41.37 -18.26 13.76
C ALA A 148 -42.34 -19.44 13.81
N LEU A 149 -42.65 -20.04 12.67
CA LEU A 149 -43.50 -21.25 12.59
C LEU A 149 -42.84 -22.46 13.26
N GLU A 150 -41.54 -22.69 13.04
CA GLU A 150 -40.80 -23.76 13.70
C GLU A 150 -40.80 -23.59 15.22
N LEU A 151 -40.58 -22.36 15.69
CA LEU A 151 -40.60 -22.03 17.11
C LEU A 151 -41.98 -22.30 17.73
N GLN A 152 -43.04 -21.85 17.06
CA GLN A 152 -44.42 -22.10 17.50
C GLN A 152 -44.72 -23.61 17.60
N GLY A 153 -44.23 -24.41 16.64
CA GLY A 153 -44.34 -25.87 16.70
C GLY A 153 -43.64 -26.47 17.92
N ARG A 154 -42.42 -26.03 18.22
CA ARG A 154 -41.69 -26.46 19.42
C ARG A 154 -42.39 -26.04 20.71
N GLU A 155 -42.95 -24.84 20.77
CA GLU A 155 -43.72 -24.38 21.92
C GLU A 155 -44.98 -25.22 22.17
N ALA A 156 -45.69 -25.60 21.10
CA ALA A 156 -46.86 -26.46 21.20
C ALA A 156 -46.49 -27.86 21.73
N GLU A 157 -45.38 -28.42 21.26
CA GLU A 157 -44.87 -29.71 21.74
C GLU A 157 -44.46 -29.64 23.22
N LEU A 158 -43.75 -28.59 23.63
CA LEU A 158 -43.40 -28.37 25.05
C LEU A 158 -44.65 -28.25 25.93
N LYS A 159 -45.66 -27.49 25.49
CA LYS A 159 -46.95 -27.38 26.22
C LYS A 159 -47.65 -28.73 26.35
N ARG A 160 -47.60 -29.57 25.31
CA ARG A 160 -48.15 -30.92 25.36
C ARG A 160 -47.43 -31.79 26.39
N GLN A 161 -46.11 -31.74 26.42
CA GLN A 161 -45.30 -32.47 27.41
C GLN A 161 -45.55 -31.96 28.82
N GLU A 162 -45.61 -30.63 29.00
CA GLU A 162 -45.92 -30.01 30.29
C GLU A 162 -47.29 -30.47 30.81
N ALA A 163 -48.32 -30.44 29.95
CA ALA A 163 -49.66 -30.92 30.31
C ALA A 163 -49.65 -32.41 30.69
N PHE A 164 -48.91 -33.24 29.94
CA PHE A 164 -48.76 -34.65 30.25
C PHE A 164 -48.11 -34.87 31.63
N TYR A 165 -47.00 -34.19 31.94
CA TYR A 165 -46.34 -34.32 33.23
C TYR A 165 -47.19 -33.78 34.39
N LYS A 166 -47.90 -32.66 34.19
CA LYS A 166 -48.86 -32.15 35.17
C LYS A 166 -49.96 -33.15 35.48
N GLU A 167 -50.48 -33.84 34.46
CA GLU A 167 -51.49 -34.88 34.67
C GLU A 167 -50.91 -36.09 35.43
N GLN A 168 -49.69 -36.53 35.12
CA GLN A 168 -49.03 -37.62 35.85
C GLN A 168 -48.86 -37.27 37.33
N LEU A 169 -48.40 -36.05 37.63
CA LEU A 169 -48.28 -35.57 39.01
C LEU A 169 -49.63 -35.59 39.73
N ALA A 170 -50.68 -35.04 39.11
CA ALA A 170 -52.03 -35.04 39.68
C ALA A 170 -52.63 -36.45 39.88
N ARG A 171 -52.18 -37.46 39.13
CA ARG A 171 -52.56 -38.87 39.34
C ARG A 171 -51.79 -39.51 40.50
N ILE A 172 -50.54 -39.12 40.71
CA ILE A 172 -49.72 -39.58 41.84
C ILE A 172 -50.23 -38.96 43.15
N GLU A 173 -50.55 -37.67 43.16
CA GLU A 173 -51.06 -36.95 44.35
C GLU A 173 -52.44 -37.45 44.84
N ARG A 174 -53.20 -38.13 43.98
CA ARG A 174 -54.52 -38.69 44.31
C ARG A 174 -54.48 -40.12 44.89
N LYS A 175 -53.30 -40.72 45.00
CA LYS A 175 -53.08 -42.02 45.66
C LYS A 175 -52.53 -41.82 47.06
#